data_AF-A0A354BH62-F1
#
_entry.id   AF-A0A354BH62-F1
#
_cell.length_a   1.000
_cell.length_b   1.000
_cell.length_c   1.000
_cell.angle_alpha   90.00
_cell.angle_beta   90.00
_cell.angle_gamma   90.00
#
_symmetry.space_group_name_H-M   'P 1'
#
loop_
_entity.id
_entity.type
_entity.pdbx_description
1 polymer ?
#
loop_
_entity_poly.entity_id
_entity_poly.type
_entity_poly.pdbx_seq_one_letter_code
_entity_poly.pdbx_strand_id
1 'polypeptide(L)'
;LNRACRDLPVCFLARDAASAQGRFDHLWMVSVLNDPERFPHLSPLSYGQADPVSFNPFEFQKERRIVQAIVKQCMPKLTTPGLVTTSTEEVVWIADWCHRHKVPYRVSRKHYPTALVGRPDLF
;
A
#
# COMPACT_ATOMS: atom_id res chain seq x y z
N LEU A 1 -3.22 18.76 8.43
CA LEU A 1 -4.01 18.42 7.22
C LEU A 1 -5.35 19.16 7.19
N ASN A 2 -6.29 18.94 8.12
CA ASN A 2 -7.58 19.66 8.11
C ASN A 2 -7.47 21.19 8.07
N ARG A 3 -6.50 21.78 8.77
CA ARG A 3 -6.23 23.23 8.68
C ARG A 3 -5.85 23.68 7.26
N ALA A 4 -5.07 22.86 6.54
CA ALA A 4 -4.65 23.16 5.16
C ALA A 4 -5.80 22.93 4.16
N CYS A 5 -6.74 22.04 4.47
CA CYS A 5 -7.91 21.75 3.65
C CYS A 5 -9.13 22.62 3.98
N ARG A 6 -8.99 23.68 4.79
CA ARG A 6 -10.12 24.47 5.32
C ARG A 6 -11.05 25.05 4.25
N ASP A 7 -10.51 25.33 3.06
CA ASP A 7 -11.23 25.94 1.94
C ASP A 7 -11.64 24.90 0.87
N LEU A 8 -11.43 23.60 1.15
CA LEU A 8 -11.80 22.49 0.29
C LEU A 8 -12.94 21.70 0.94
N PRO A 9 -13.87 21.10 0.16
CA PRO A 9 -14.94 20.26 0.69
C PRO A 9 -14.43 18.86 1.09
N VAL A 10 -13.27 18.78 1.74
CA VAL A 10 -12.65 17.52 2.17
C VAL A 10 -12.27 17.59 3.65
N CYS A 11 -12.55 16.51 4.36
CA CYS A 11 -12.16 16.34 5.76
C CYS A 11 -11.21 15.15 5.86
N PHE A 12 -10.00 15.40 6.36
CA PHE A 12 -9.04 14.37 6.67
C PHE A 12 -9.37 13.73 8.02
N LEU A 13 -9.51 12.40 8.01
CA LEU A 13 -9.78 11.60 9.19
C LEU A 13 -8.54 10.75 9.51
N ALA A 14 -7.82 11.15 10.56
CA ALA A 14 -6.67 10.38 11.07
C ALA A 14 -7.17 9.15 11.84
N ARG A 15 -7.38 8.04 11.14
CA ARG A 15 -7.80 6.75 11.73
C ARG A 15 -7.28 5.58 10.91
N ASP A 16 -7.34 4.40 11.51
CA ASP A 16 -7.05 3.15 10.80
C ASP A 16 -8.01 2.98 9.61
N ALA A 17 -7.47 2.73 8.42
CA ALA A 17 -8.26 2.46 7.20
C ALA A 17 -9.19 1.24 7.36
N ALA A 18 -8.83 0.27 8.21
CA ALA A 18 -9.67 -0.86 8.56
C ALA A 18 -10.96 -0.44 9.29
N SER A 19 -10.95 0.69 10.01
CA SER A 19 -12.13 1.24 10.70
C SER A 19 -13.06 2.06 9.79
N ALA A 20 -12.60 2.45 8.59
CA ALA A 20 -13.42 3.23 7.66
C ALA A 20 -14.65 2.43 7.19
N GLN A 21 -15.83 3.03 7.25
CA GLN A 21 -17.09 2.39 6.84
C GLN A 21 -17.51 2.88 5.45
N GLY A 22 -18.18 2.02 4.69
CA GLY A 22 -18.72 2.34 3.36
C GLY A 22 -17.89 1.81 2.20
N ARG A 23 -18.15 2.38 1.02
CA ARG A 23 -17.45 2.12 -0.24
C ARG A 23 -16.66 3.36 -0.64
N PHE A 24 -15.52 3.14 -1.29
CA PHE A 24 -14.61 4.19 -1.73
C PHE A 24 -14.22 3.95 -3.18
N ASP A 25 -14.18 5.01 -3.98
CA ASP A 25 -13.80 4.90 -5.40
C ASP A 25 -12.28 4.91 -5.60
N HIS A 26 -11.53 5.29 -4.56
CA HIS A 26 -10.08 5.36 -4.58
C HIS A 26 -9.49 4.86 -3.26
N LEU A 27 -8.56 3.91 -3.36
CA LEU A 27 -7.69 3.49 -2.27
C LEU A 27 -6.27 3.98 -2.54
N TRP A 28 -5.67 4.68 -1.57
CA TRP A 28 -4.27 5.08 -1.62
C TRP A 28 -3.48 4.30 -0.58
N MET A 29 -2.51 3.52 -1.05
CA MET A 29 -1.71 2.61 -0.23
C MET A 29 -0.28 2.65 -0.74
N VAL A 30 0.50 3.62 -0.25
CA VAL A 30 1.91 3.81 -0.62
C VAL A 30 2.76 3.78 0.64
N SER A 31 3.81 2.97 0.63
CA SER A 31 4.70 2.78 1.78
C SER A 31 3.98 2.23 3.02
N VAL A 32 2.88 1.48 2.81
CA VAL A 32 2.06 0.91 3.89
C VAL A 32 2.37 -0.57 4.07
N LEU A 33 2.58 -1.32 2.99
CA LEU A 33 2.79 -2.76 3.01
C LEU A 33 4.27 -3.16 3.00
N ASN A 34 5.17 -2.18 2.80
CA ASN A 34 6.62 -2.35 2.78
C ASN A 34 7.36 -1.35 3.69
N ASP A 35 6.65 -0.75 4.65
CA ASP A 35 7.25 0.11 5.68
C ASP A 35 8.39 -0.65 6.40
N PRO A 36 9.67 -0.21 6.30
CA PRO A 36 10.80 -0.93 6.87
C PRO A 36 10.80 -0.94 8.40
N GLU A 37 10.17 0.05 9.06
CA GLU A 37 10.06 0.06 10.52
C GLU A 37 9.10 -1.02 11.01
N ARG A 38 8.04 -1.27 10.25
CA ARG A 38 7.00 -2.24 10.58
C ARG A 38 7.25 -3.64 10.01
N PHE A 39 7.96 -3.72 8.88
CA PHE A 39 8.20 -4.96 8.14
C PHE A 39 9.69 -5.12 7.76
N PRO A 40 10.58 -5.29 8.75
CA PRO A 40 12.02 -5.37 8.52
C PRO A 40 12.46 -6.58 7.69
N HIS A 41 11.68 -7.65 7.60
CA HIS A 41 12.03 -8.83 6.79
C HIS A 41 11.40 -8.83 5.39
N LEU A 42 10.25 -8.18 5.21
CA LEU A 42 9.53 -8.08 3.94
C LEU A 42 10.03 -6.90 3.11
N SER A 43 10.28 -5.74 3.73
CA SER A 43 10.70 -4.54 3.01
C SER A 43 11.99 -4.74 2.21
N PRO A 44 13.08 -5.32 2.75
CA PRO A 44 14.31 -5.54 1.97
C PRO A 44 14.12 -6.46 0.77
N LEU A 45 13.23 -7.45 0.85
CA LEU A 45 12.90 -8.33 -0.28
C LEU A 45 12.19 -7.57 -1.40
N SER A 46 11.25 -6.68 -1.03
CA SER A 46 10.55 -5.82 -1.98
C SER A 46 11.48 -4.88 -2.74
N TYR A 47 12.58 -4.46 -2.12
CA TYR A 47 13.61 -3.60 -2.73
C TYR A 47 14.80 -4.38 -3.35
N GLY A 48 14.77 -5.72 -3.32
CA GLY A 48 15.88 -6.55 -3.85
C GLY A 48 17.17 -6.49 -3.03
N GLN A 49 17.09 -6.06 -1.77
CA GLN A 49 18.23 -5.85 -0.84
C GLN A 49 18.26 -6.87 0.30
N ALA A 50 17.58 -8.02 0.17
CA ALA A 50 17.54 -9.00 1.23
C ALA A 50 18.91 -9.64 1.46
N ASP A 51 19.50 -9.39 2.65
CA ASP A 51 20.66 -10.12 3.13
C ASP A 51 20.21 -11.52 3.60
N PRO A 52 20.72 -12.61 2.97
CA PRO A 52 20.37 -13.97 3.36
C PRO A 52 20.79 -14.32 4.80
N VAL A 53 21.72 -13.58 5.41
CA VAL A 53 22.16 -13.80 6.79
C VAL A 53 21.15 -13.27 7.81
N SER A 54 20.50 -12.14 7.52
CA SER A 54 19.48 -11.55 8.41
C SER A 54 18.05 -12.00 8.09
N PHE A 55 17.87 -12.81 7.03
CA PHE A 55 16.56 -13.27 6.62
C PHE A 55 16.02 -14.36 7.56
N ASN A 56 14.95 -14.04 8.28
CA ASN A 56 14.22 -15.00 9.09
C ASN A 56 12.91 -15.41 8.40
N PRO A 57 12.78 -16.67 7.91
CA PRO A 57 11.59 -17.10 7.18
C PRO A 57 10.31 -17.12 8.05
N PHE A 58 10.44 -17.33 9.37
CA PHE A 58 9.29 -17.33 10.27
C PHE A 58 8.75 -15.91 10.49
N GLU A 59 9.63 -14.93 10.69
CA GLU A 59 9.23 -13.52 10.84
C GLU A 59 8.70 -12.97 9.52
N PHE A 60 9.35 -13.26 8.39
CA PHE A 60 8.83 -12.94 7.06
C PHE A 60 7.40 -13.47 6.84
N GLN A 61 7.15 -14.72 7.24
CA GLN A 61 5.82 -15.32 7.09
C GLN A 61 4.78 -14.65 8.01
N LYS A 62 5.17 -14.15 9.19
CA LYS A 62 4.28 -13.36 10.06
C LYS A 62 3.97 -12.00 9.42
N GLU A 63 4.98 -11.27 8.96
CA GLU A 63 4.82 -9.97 8.29
C GLU A 63 3.93 -10.08 7.05
N ARG A 64 4.14 -11.11 6.23
CA ARG A 64 3.29 -11.42 5.07
C ARG A 64 1.82 -11.63 5.45
N ARG A 65 1.54 -12.28 6.58
CA ARG A 65 0.15 -12.45 7.07
C ARG A 65 -0.48 -11.12 7.49
N ILE A 66 0.31 -10.21 8.07
CA ILE A 66 -0.16 -8.87 8.43
C ILE A 66 -0.51 -8.08 7.16
N VAL A 67 0.38 -8.07 6.16
CA VAL A 67 0.13 -7.44 4.86
C VAL A 67 -1.14 -7.99 4.21
N GLN A 68 -1.29 -9.31 4.19
CA GLN A 68 -2.50 -9.96 3.67
C GLN A 68 -3.76 -9.54 4.45
N ALA A 69 -3.68 -9.39 5.77
CA ALA A 69 -4.80 -8.93 6.58
C ALA A 69 -5.19 -7.48 6.25
N ILE A 70 -4.22 -6.57 6.08
CA ILE A 70 -4.47 -5.18 5.69
C ILE A 70 -5.18 -5.12 4.33
N VAL A 71 -4.66 -5.82 3.33
CA VAL A 71 -5.25 -5.87 1.98
C VAL A 71 -6.66 -6.47 2.05
N LYS A 72 -6.85 -7.56 2.81
CA LYS A 72 -8.16 -8.19 3.01
C LYS A 72 -9.17 -7.26 3.68
N GLN A 73 -8.75 -6.35 4.56
CA GLN A 73 -9.63 -5.39 5.22
C GLN A 73 -9.97 -4.20 4.32
N CYS A 74 -9.03 -3.74 3.49
CA CYS A 74 -9.19 -2.54 2.69
C CYS A 74 -9.83 -2.80 1.32
N MET A 75 -9.36 -3.81 0.59
CA MET A 75 -9.78 -4.07 -0.80
C MET A 75 -11.29 -4.30 -0.97
N PRO A 76 -12.01 -5.02 -0.08
CA PRO A 76 -13.46 -5.18 -0.21
C PRO A 76 -14.24 -3.87 -0.10
N LYS A 77 -13.63 -2.78 0.38
CA LYS A 77 -14.26 -1.46 0.49
C LYS A 77 -14.12 -0.63 -0.79
N LEU A 78 -13.31 -1.06 -1.75
CA LEU A 78 -13.16 -0.40 -3.04
C LEU A 78 -14.39 -0.66 -3.92
N THR A 79 -14.98 0.39 -4.48
CA THR A 79 -16.03 0.28 -5.50
C THR A 79 -15.43 -0.29 -6.79
N THR A 80 -16.20 -1.06 -7.56
CA THR A 80 -15.78 -1.54 -8.89
C THR A 80 -16.67 -0.91 -9.97
N PRO A 81 -16.12 -0.12 -10.91
CA PRO A 81 -14.70 0.21 -11.08
C PRO A 81 -14.16 1.18 -10.00
N GLY A 82 -12.89 1.03 -9.64
CA GLY A 82 -12.21 1.86 -8.65
C GLY A 82 -10.71 1.94 -8.90
N LEU A 83 -10.06 2.92 -8.28
CA LEU A 83 -8.63 3.19 -8.44
C LEU A 83 -7.84 2.74 -7.21
N VAL A 84 -6.67 2.15 -7.43
CA VAL A 84 -5.69 1.92 -6.36
C VAL A 84 -4.39 2.64 -6.74
N THR A 85 -3.97 3.60 -5.91
CA THR A 85 -2.65 4.22 -6.03
C THR A 85 -1.72 3.52 -5.06
N THR A 86 -0.65 2.95 -5.58
CA THR A 86 0.30 2.11 -4.84
C THR A 86 1.71 2.24 -5.40
N SER A 87 2.71 1.85 -4.64
CA SER A 87 4.08 1.71 -5.15
C SER A 87 4.25 0.45 -6.01
N THR A 88 5.34 0.38 -6.77
CA THR A 88 5.70 -0.77 -7.62
C THR A 88 5.94 -2.02 -6.77
N GLU A 89 6.53 -1.83 -5.60
CA GLU A 89 6.86 -2.88 -4.64
C GLU A 89 5.60 -3.50 -4.02
N GLU A 90 4.55 -2.70 -3.85
CA GLU A 90 3.32 -3.11 -3.17
C GLU A 90 2.25 -3.66 -4.12
N VAL A 91 2.37 -3.37 -5.44
CA VAL A 91 1.38 -3.77 -6.45
C VAL A 91 1.14 -5.29 -6.50
N VAL A 92 2.16 -6.08 -6.17
CA VAL A 92 2.10 -7.55 -6.15
C VAL A 92 1.08 -8.06 -5.13
N TRP A 93 0.91 -7.38 -4.00
CA TRP A 93 -0.03 -7.77 -2.95
C TRP A 93 -1.48 -7.51 -3.36
N ILE A 94 -1.72 -6.39 -4.03
CA ILE A 94 -3.02 -6.03 -4.59
C ILE A 94 -3.38 -7.00 -5.73
N ALA A 95 -2.43 -7.28 -6.62
CA ALA A 95 -2.60 -8.22 -7.72
C ALA A 95 -2.92 -9.65 -7.26
N ASP A 96 -2.24 -10.14 -6.21
CA ASP A 96 -2.54 -11.44 -5.58
C ASP A 96 -3.96 -11.47 -5.02
N TRP A 97 -4.40 -10.41 -4.34
CA TRP A 97 -5.78 -10.33 -3.85
C TRP A 97 -6.80 -10.35 -4.99
N CYS A 98 -6.58 -9.56 -6.05
CA CYS A 98 -7.47 -9.53 -7.21
C CYS A 98 -7.54 -10.90 -7.90
N HIS A 99 -6.41 -11.59 -8.06
CA HIS A 99 -6.36 -12.95 -8.59
C HIS A 99 -7.20 -13.93 -7.76
N ARG A 100 -7.01 -13.95 -6.43
CA ARG A 100 -7.75 -14.85 -5.52
C ARG A 100 -9.26 -14.60 -5.53
N HIS A 101 -9.68 -13.35 -5.71
CA HIS A 101 -11.09 -12.96 -5.69
C HIS A 101 -11.70 -12.82 -7.09
N LYS A 102 -10.95 -13.19 -8.14
CA LYS A 102 -11.38 -13.11 -9.55
C LYS A 102 -11.86 -11.71 -9.96
N VAL A 103 -11.22 -10.67 -9.41
CA VAL A 103 -11.52 -9.27 -9.74
C VAL A 103 -10.64 -8.84 -10.93
N PRO A 104 -11.25 -8.39 -12.05
CA PRO A 104 -10.47 -7.84 -13.16
C PRO A 104 -9.70 -6.60 -12.71
N TYR A 105 -8.42 -6.52 -13.07
CA TYR A 105 -7.58 -5.37 -12.74
C TYR A 105 -6.64 -5.04 -13.89
N ARG A 106 -6.20 -3.79 -13.93
CA ARG A 106 -5.18 -3.31 -14.87
C ARG A 106 -4.12 -2.55 -14.10
N VAL A 107 -2.89 -3.07 -14.14
CA VAL A 107 -1.74 -2.34 -13.62
C VAL A 107 -1.29 -1.33 -14.67
N SER A 108 -1.15 -0.06 -14.26
CA SER A 108 -0.61 0.98 -15.13
C SER A 108 0.85 0.67 -15.47
N ARG A 109 1.25 0.85 -16.72
CA ARG A 109 2.65 0.72 -17.15
C ARG A 109 3.52 1.92 -16.75
N LYS A 110 2.89 3.04 -16.36
CA LYS A 110 3.60 4.22 -15.86
C LYS A 110 3.92 4.00 -14.39
N HIS A 111 5.17 3.69 -14.12
CA HIS A 111 5.73 3.62 -12.78
C HIS A 111 6.41 4.96 -12.52
N TYR A 112 6.00 5.65 -11.46
CA TYR A 112 6.77 6.77 -10.94
C TYR A 112 7.73 6.18 -9.92
N PRO A 113 9.07 6.29 -10.12
CA PRO A 113 10.02 5.78 -9.16
C PRO A 113 9.75 6.45 -7.80
N THR A 114 9.48 5.63 -6.79
CA THR A 114 9.46 6.01 -5.38
C THR A 114 10.90 6.28 -4.95
N ALA A 115 11.48 7.38 -5.44
CA ALA A 115 12.82 7.80 -5.06
C ALA A 115 12.79 9.30 -4.74
N LEU A 116 13.19 9.59 -3.50
CA LEU A 116 13.48 10.91 -2.91
C LEU A 116 12.29 11.64 -2.25
N VAL A 117 11.92 11.21 -1.04
CA VAL A 117 11.73 12.21 0.04
C VAL A 117 13.14 12.65 0.48
N GLY A 118 13.80 13.39 -0.40
CA GLY A 118 15.20 13.79 -0.27
C GLY A 118 15.41 15.10 -1.00
N ARG A 119 14.90 16.17 -0.36
CA ARG A 119 14.84 17.58 -0.82
C ARG A 119 13.94 17.84 -2.04
N PRO A 120 13.27 19.01 -2.08
CA PRO A 120 12.43 19.39 -3.21
C PRO A 120 13.32 19.78 -4.38
N ASP A 121 13.34 18.96 -5.43
CA ASP A 121 13.74 19.43 -6.74
C ASP A 121 12.51 20.06 -7.40
N LEU A 122 12.56 21.39 -7.50
CA LEU A 122 11.66 22.20 -8.32
C LEU A 122 11.92 21.86 -9.80
N PHE A 123 10.86 21.48 -10.52
CA PHE A 123 10.77 21.69 -11.98
C PHE A 123 9.74 22.79 -12.25
#